data_AF-A0A7R9XRW0-F1
#
_entry.id   AF-A0A7R9XRW0-F1
#
_cell.length_a   1.000
_cell.length_b   1.000
_cell.length_c   1.000
_cell.angle_alpha   90.00
_cell.angle_beta   90.00
_cell.angle_gamma   90.00
#
_symmetry.space_group_name_H-M   'P 1'
#
loop_
_entity.id
_entity.type
_entity.pdbx_description
1 polymer ?
#
loop_
_entity_poly.entity_id
_entity_poly.type
_entity_poly.pdbx_seq_one_letter_code
_entity_poly.pdbx_strand_id
1 'polypeptide(L)'
;AVVIELGVDTKNLYYYPKSTKLVVCVAPDVNTELVNRIAIETSTPVLPRSAPIAGSGEGDLFWGQARESADAVVTTGCLAKMTTESVRTVARKAAQVLHPGGRFLFVEPANGERGQSLFDAIEATNAFETPIAFDESWATLPLFPH
;
A
#
# COMPACT_ATOMS: atom_id res chain seq x y z
N ALA A 1 1.08 -12.46 7.48
CA ALA A 1 0.35 -11.25 7.08
C ALA A 1 -0.13 -11.38 5.63
N VAL A 2 -1.34 -10.94 5.34
CA VAL A 2 -1.87 -10.58 4.02
C VAL A 2 -1.63 -9.08 3.84
N VAL A 3 -0.94 -8.72 2.77
CA VAL A 3 -0.58 -7.33 2.46
C VAL A 3 -1.26 -6.93 1.16
N ILE A 4 -1.76 -5.70 1.09
CA ILE A 4 -2.23 -5.08 -0.15
C ILE A 4 -1.21 -4.02 -0.55
N GLU A 5 -0.57 -4.18 -1.70
CA GLU A 5 0.40 -3.22 -2.21
C GLU A 5 -0.21 -2.41 -3.35
N LEU A 6 -0.29 -1.09 -3.16
CA LEU A 6 -0.83 -0.16 -4.13
C LEU A 6 0.30 0.48 -4.95
N GLY A 7 0.13 0.52 -6.28
CA GLY A 7 1.09 1.13 -7.21
C GLY A 7 2.27 0.23 -7.60
N VAL A 8 2.39 -0.95 -6.97
CA VAL A 8 3.31 -2.07 -7.25
C VAL A 8 4.74 -1.63 -7.59
N ASP A 9 5.63 -1.69 -6.60
CA ASP A 9 7.08 -1.66 -6.82
C ASP A 9 7.67 -3.03 -6.44
N THR A 10 8.09 -3.79 -7.46
CA THR A 10 8.64 -5.14 -7.25
C THR A 10 9.85 -5.18 -6.30
N LYS A 11 10.53 -4.06 -6.06
CA LYS A 11 11.61 -3.98 -5.05
C LYS A 11 11.10 -4.25 -3.63
N ASN A 12 9.85 -3.91 -3.32
CA ASN A 12 9.25 -4.15 -2.01
C ASN A 12 9.19 -5.65 -1.67
N LEU A 13 9.08 -6.53 -2.69
CA LEU A 13 9.01 -7.97 -2.49
C LEU A 13 10.25 -8.57 -1.81
N TYR A 14 11.40 -7.90 -1.90
CA TYR A 14 12.63 -8.30 -1.22
C TYR A 14 12.63 -7.99 0.28
N TYR A 15 11.81 -7.04 0.72
CA TYR A 15 11.79 -6.56 2.10
C TYR A 15 10.64 -7.13 2.93
N TYR A 16 9.63 -7.74 2.29
CA TYR A 16 8.56 -8.39 3.04
C TYR A 16 9.11 -9.55 3.87
N PRO A 17 8.69 -9.67 5.15
CA PRO A 17 9.06 -10.81 5.98
C PRO A 17 8.68 -12.13 5.29
N LYS A 18 9.51 -13.17 5.43
CA LYS A 18 9.23 -14.51 4.88
C LYS A 18 7.96 -15.15 5.44
N SER A 19 7.41 -14.62 6.54
CA SER A 19 6.11 -15.00 7.10
C SER A 19 4.90 -14.32 6.41
N THR A 20 5.14 -13.48 5.41
CA THR A 20 4.10 -12.89 4.55
C THR A 20 3.42 -14.01 3.77
N LYS A 21 2.11 -14.14 3.92
CA LYS A 21 1.31 -15.22 3.34
C LYS A 21 0.87 -14.89 1.92
N LEU A 22 0.61 -13.62 1.64
CA LEU A 22 0.14 -13.13 0.35
C LEU A 22 0.36 -11.62 0.25
N VAL A 23 0.80 -11.17 -0.92
CA VAL A 23 0.78 -9.76 -1.32
C VAL A 23 -0.18 -9.58 -2.49
N VAL A 24 -1.28 -8.85 -2.30
CA VAL A 24 -2.21 -8.48 -3.37
C VAL A 24 -1.68 -7.20 -4.01
N CYS A 25 -1.10 -7.33 -5.21
CA CYS A 25 -0.45 -6.23 -5.92
C CYS A 25 -1.46 -5.52 -6.82
N VAL A 26 -1.85 -4.29 -6.49
CA VAL A 26 -2.89 -3.51 -7.17
C VAL A 26 -2.30 -2.26 -7.82
N ALA A 27 -2.38 -2.17 -9.15
CA ALA A 27 -2.06 -0.96 -9.90
C ALA A 27 -2.86 -0.94 -11.22
N PRO A 28 -3.01 0.20 -11.92
CA PRO A 28 -3.74 0.23 -13.18
C PRO A 28 -3.20 -0.77 -14.22
N ASP A 29 -1.88 -0.88 -14.33
CA ASP A 29 -1.19 -1.68 -15.34
C ASP A 29 -0.09 -2.55 -14.70
N VAL A 30 -0.49 -3.62 -14.02
CA VAL A 30 0.49 -4.53 -13.37
C VAL A 30 1.20 -5.38 -14.41
N ASN A 31 2.54 -5.33 -14.44
CA ASN A 31 3.35 -6.29 -15.19
C ASN A 31 3.38 -7.64 -14.46
N THR A 32 2.36 -8.45 -14.72
CA THR A 32 2.15 -9.76 -14.08
C THR A 32 3.34 -10.71 -14.24
N GLU A 33 4.02 -10.71 -15.39
CA GLU A 33 5.17 -11.59 -15.61
C GLU A 33 6.34 -11.19 -14.69
N LEU A 34 6.67 -9.89 -14.65
CA LEU A 34 7.75 -9.38 -13.80
C LEU A 34 7.45 -9.63 -12.32
N VAL A 35 6.22 -9.31 -11.87
CA VAL A 35 5.80 -9.51 -10.48
C VAL A 35 5.91 -10.99 -10.08
N ASN A 36 5.41 -11.91 -10.91
CA ASN A 36 5.51 -13.35 -10.62
C ASN A 36 6.95 -13.86 -10.61
N ARG A 37 7.82 -13.35 -11.50
CA ARG A 37 9.23 -13.73 -11.52
C ARG A 37 9.93 -13.35 -10.22
N ILE A 38 9.77 -12.10 -9.76
CA ILE A 38 10.38 -11.61 -8.53
C ILE A 38 9.75 -12.28 -7.30
N ALA A 39 8.45 -12.59 -7.33
CA ALA A 39 7.78 -13.35 -6.28
C ALA A 39 8.38 -14.75 -6.09
N ILE A 40 8.72 -15.45 -7.17
CA ILE A 40 9.41 -16.75 -7.11
C ILE A 40 10.81 -16.59 -6.51
N GLU A 41 11.58 -15.61 -7.00
CA GLU A 41 12.94 -15.33 -6.51
C GLU A 41 12.96 -15.01 -5.01
N THR A 42 12.03 -14.18 -4.55
CA THR A 42 11.92 -13.76 -3.15
C THR A 42 11.18 -14.77 -2.28
N SER A 43 10.58 -15.80 -2.87
CA SER A 43 9.66 -16.74 -2.20
C SER A 43 8.50 -16.03 -1.48
N THR A 44 8.00 -14.94 -2.07
CA THR A 44 6.88 -14.15 -1.56
C THR A 44 5.65 -14.43 -2.41
N PRO A 45 4.57 -15.04 -1.88
CA PRO A 45 3.36 -15.29 -2.65
C PRO A 45 2.67 -13.98 -3.05
N VAL A 46 2.31 -13.84 -4.32
CA VAL A 46 1.70 -12.62 -4.87
C VAL A 46 0.40 -12.89 -5.62
N LEU A 47 -0.47 -11.89 -5.68
CA LEU A 47 -1.67 -11.86 -6.51
C LEU A 47 -1.72 -10.52 -7.27
N PRO A 48 -1.19 -10.45 -8.51
CA PRO A 48 -1.24 -9.25 -9.32
C PRO A 48 -2.65 -8.96 -9.84
N ARG A 49 -3.04 -7.69 -9.77
CA ARG A 49 -4.36 -7.16 -10.14
C ARG A 49 -4.24 -5.82 -10.84
N SER A 50 -4.56 -5.81 -12.14
CA SER A 50 -4.68 -4.58 -12.93
C SER A 50 -6.01 -3.90 -12.66
N ALA A 51 -6.00 -2.85 -11.83
CA ALA A 51 -7.18 -2.13 -11.40
C ALA A 51 -6.89 -0.67 -11.01
N PRO A 52 -7.83 0.26 -11.22
CA PRO A 52 -7.70 1.61 -10.67
C PRO A 52 -7.63 1.60 -9.14
N ILE A 53 -6.60 2.21 -8.56
CA ILE A 53 -6.37 2.20 -7.11
C ILE A 53 -7.45 2.98 -6.34
N ALA A 54 -7.85 4.14 -6.86
CA ALA A 54 -8.90 4.98 -6.27
C ALA A 54 -10.28 4.80 -6.95
N GLY A 55 -10.39 3.92 -7.95
CA GLY A 55 -11.61 3.80 -8.76
C GLY A 55 -12.69 2.91 -8.13
N SER A 56 -13.87 2.94 -8.76
CA SER A 56 -15.07 2.18 -8.41
C SER A 56 -15.29 1.04 -9.40
N GLY A 57 -14.56 -0.06 -9.25
CA GLY A 57 -14.94 -1.37 -9.83
C GLY A 57 -15.79 -2.17 -8.83
N GLU A 58 -16.52 -3.19 -9.29
CA GLU A 58 -17.46 -3.91 -8.42
C GLU A 58 -16.77 -4.59 -7.22
N GLY A 59 -17.25 -4.30 -6.00
CA GLY A 59 -16.72 -4.83 -4.72
C GLY A 59 -16.05 -3.79 -3.80
N ASP A 60 -16.08 -2.50 -4.15
CA ASP A 60 -15.78 -1.27 -3.39
C ASP A 60 -14.39 -1.10 -2.71
N LEU A 61 -13.70 -2.17 -2.37
CA LEU A 61 -12.33 -2.15 -1.85
C LEU A 61 -11.30 -2.51 -2.94
N PHE A 62 -10.01 -2.60 -2.58
CA PHE A 62 -8.90 -2.82 -3.52
C PHE A 62 -9.02 -4.17 -4.26
N TRP A 63 -9.81 -4.19 -5.33
CA TRP A 63 -10.17 -5.40 -6.10
C TRP A 63 -11.07 -6.39 -5.34
N GLY A 64 -12.15 -5.89 -4.73
CA GLY A 64 -13.15 -6.74 -4.09
C GLY A 64 -12.62 -7.51 -2.87
N GLN A 65 -11.52 -7.05 -2.28
CA GLN A 65 -11.09 -7.53 -0.97
C GLN A 65 -12.23 -7.32 0.03
N ALA A 66 -12.40 -8.28 0.93
CA ALA A 66 -13.40 -8.16 1.98
C ALA A 66 -12.98 -7.11 3.01
N ARG A 67 -13.94 -6.61 3.79
CA ARG A 67 -13.60 -5.83 4.98
C ARG A 67 -12.77 -6.68 5.93
N GLU A 68 -11.84 -6.04 6.65
CA GLU A 68 -11.02 -6.69 7.68
C GLU A 68 -10.23 -7.93 7.18
N SER A 69 -9.82 -7.94 5.91
CA SER A 69 -9.15 -9.08 5.27
C SER A 69 -7.63 -8.94 5.15
N ALA A 70 -7.07 -7.76 5.47
CA ALA A 70 -5.65 -7.47 5.31
C ALA A 70 -5.01 -7.04 6.64
N ASP A 71 -3.73 -7.38 6.81
CA ASP A 71 -2.90 -6.93 7.93
C ASP A 71 -2.23 -5.58 7.66
N ALA A 72 -1.92 -5.32 6.39
CA ALA A 72 -1.32 -4.06 5.97
C ALA A 72 -1.79 -3.63 4.58
N VAL A 73 -1.88 -2.32 4.39
CA VAL A 73 -1.95 -1.68 3.09
C VAL A 73 -0.66 -0.89 2.92
N VAL A 74 0.05 -1.08 1.82
CA VAL A 74 1.38 -0.51 1.57
C VAL A 74 1.35 0.27 0.26
N THR A 75 2.01 1.43 0.24
CA THR A 75 2.22 2.22 -0.99
C THR A 75 3.57 2.90 -0.99
N THR A 76 4.22 2.94 -2.15
CA THR A 76 5.52 3.59 -2.36
C THR A 76 5.45 4.52 -3.56
N GLY A 77 5.50 5.83 -3.33
CA GLY A 77 5.50 6.87 -4.38
C GLY A 77 4.25 6.88 -5.26
N CYS A 78 3.14 6.30 -4.81
CA CYS A 78 1.92 6.16 -5.59
C CYS A 78 0.90 7.24 -5.23
N LEU A 79 0.70 7.52 -3.94
CA LEU A 79 -0.29 8.50 -3.48
C LEU A 79 0.07 9.91 -3.94
N ALA A 80 1.36 10.25 -3.98
CA ALA A 80 1.80 11.57 -4.42
C ALA A 80 1.35 11.89 -5.85
N LYS A 81 1.08 10.89 -6.70
CA LYS A 81 0.63 11.06 -8.09
C LYS A 81 -0.88 11.26 -8.23
N MET A 82 -1.63 11.16 -7.14
CA MET A 82 -3.09 11.22 -7.12
C MET A 82 -3.61 12.60 -6.74
N THR A 83 -4.91 12.82 -6.99
CA THR A 83 -5.61 14.00 -6.45
C THR A 83 -5.89 13.81 -4.97
N THR A 84 -6.09 14.89 -4.23
CA THR A 84 -6.47 14.89 -2.80
C THR A 84 -7.70 14.03 -2.53
N GLU A 85 -8.71 14.06 -3.42
CA GLU A 85 -9.93 13.26 -3.24
C GLU A 85 -9.68 11.77 -3.48
N SER A 86 -8.81 11.42 -4.44
CA SER A 86 -8.38 10.05 -4.64
C SER A 86 -7.58 9.53 -3.44
N VAL A 87 -6.71 10.35 -2.83
CA VAL A 87 -6.00 9.98 -1.59
C VAL A 87 -6.98 9.71 -0.45
N ARG A 88 -7.98 10.58 -0.24
CA ARG A 88 -9.05 10.35 0.76
C ARG A 88 -9.81 9.06 0.50
N THR A 89 -10.14 8.78 -0.76
CA THR A 89 -10.81 7.54 -1.16
C THR A 89 -9.96 6.32 -0.81
N VAL A 90 -8.66 6.35 -1.14
CA VAL A 90 -7.72 5.28 -0.81
C VAL A 90 -7.60 5.08 0.70
N ALA A 91 -7.46 6.16 1.48
CA ALA A 91 -7.37 6.08 2.93
C ALA A 91 -8.63 5.43 3.55
N ARG A 92 -9.83 5.82 3.10
CA ARG A 92 -11.09 5.20 3.55
C ARG A 92 -11.16 3.71 3.19
N LYS A 93 -10.76 3.33 1.97
CA LYS A 93 -10.72 1.93 1.53
C LYS A 93 -9.70 1.11 2.33
N ALA A 94 -8.53 1.70 2.60
CA ALA A 94 -7.50 1.09 3.43
C ALA A 94 -8.02 0.81 4.84
N ALA A 95 -8.69 1.78 5.48
CA ALA A 95 -9.26 1.56 6.81
C ALA A 95 -10.32 0.45 6.84
N GLN A 96 -11.10 0.28 5.77
CA GLN A 96 -12.13 -0.75 5.69
C GLN A 96 -11.57 -2.16 5.45
N VAL A 97 -10.49 -2.29 4.68
CA VAL A 97 -9.90 -3.60 4.35
C VAL A 97 -8.98 -4.12 5.46
N LEU A 98 -8.46 -3.24 6.31
CA LEU A 98 -7.58 -3.61 7.41
C LEU A 98 -8.37 -4.23 8.57
N HIS A 99 -7.84 -5.30 9.16
CA HIS A 99 -8.37 -5.80 10.43
C HIS A 99 -8.11 -4.78 11.56
N PRO A 100 -8.81 -4.88 12.71
CA PRO A 100 -8.48 -4.07 13.88
C PRO A 100 -6.99 -4.21 14.26
N GLY A 101 -6.27 -3.08 14.32
CA GLY A 101 -4.81 -3.05 14.57
C GLY A 101 -3.93 -3.24 13.32
N GLY A 102 -4.51 -3.40 12.13
CA GLY A 102 -3.79 -3.38 10.86
C GLY A 102 -3.22 -2.00 10.55
N ARG A 103 -2.22 -1.94 9.67
CA ARG A 103 -1.49 -0.68 9.38
C ARG A 103 -1.63 -0.23 7.93
N PHE A 104 -1.87 1.07 7.74
CA PHE A 104 -1.67 1.71 6.46
C PHE A 104 -0.27 2.36 6.43
N LEU A 105 0.63 1.76 5.67
CA LEU A 105 2.04 2.14 5.56
C LEU A 105 2.26 2.81 4.21
N PHE A 106 2.95 3.96 4.20
CA PHE A 106 3.26 4.64 2.96
C PHE A 106 4.60 5.35 3.00
N VAL A 107 5.30 5.31 1.87
CA VAL A 107 6.56 6.02 1.64
C VAL A 107 6.35 6.93 0.44
N GLU A 108 6.29 8.23 0.66
CA GLU A 108 5.93 9.22 -0.36
C GLU A 108 6.93 10.38 -0.34
N PRO A 109 7.21 11.04 -1.48
CA PRO A 109 8.05 12.22 -1.51
C PRO A 109 7.50 13.33 -0.59
N ALA A 110 8.28 13.72 0.41
CA ALA A 110 7.89 14.73 1.41
C ALA A 110 8.02 16.19 0.91
N ASN A 111 8.45 16.41 -0.33
CA ASN A 111 8.87 17.73 -0.78
C ASN A 111 7.69 18.72 -0.96
N GLY A 112 7.74 19.81 -0.20
CA GLY A 112 6.88 21.00 -0.37
C GLY A 112 5.42 20.83 0.04
N GLU A 113 4.56 21.75 -0.41
CA GLU A 113 3.12 21.77 -0.11
C GLU A 113 2.40 20.46 -0.47
N ARG A 114 2.93 19.72 -1.45
CA ARG A 114 2.36 18.45 -1.92
C ARG A 114 2.45 17.35 -0.86
N GLY A 115 3.56 17.26 -0.13
CA GLY A 115 3.72 16.30 0.97
C GLY A 115 2.74 16.58 2.10
N GLN A 116 2.64 17.84 2.54
CA GLN A 116 1.70 18.25 3.57
C GLN A 116 0.25 17.97 3.16
N SER A 117 -0.13 18.30 1.91
CA SER A 117 -1.48 18.08 1.41
C SER A 117 -1.91 16.60 1.41
N LEU A 118 -0.95 15.67 1.30
CA LEU A 118 -1.20 14.24 1.37
C LEU A 118 -1.52 13.80 2.80
N PHE A 119 -0.71 14.24 3.78
CA PHE A 119 -0.96 13.96 5.19
C PHE A 119 -2.30 14.55 5.63
N ASP A 120 -2.56 15.82 5.30
CA ASP A 120 -3.82 16.50 5.59
C ASP A 120 -5.02 15.76 4.97
N ALA A 121 -4.87 15.25 3.74
CA ALA A 121 -5.91 14.48 3.08
C ALA A 121 -6.25 13.19 3.82
N ILE A 122 -5.24 12.47 4.31
CA ILE A 122 -5.41 11.23 5.07
C ILE A 122 -6.03 11.53 6.44
N GLU A 123 -5.48 12.50 7.19
CA GLU A 123 -5.96 12.87 8.53
C GLU A 123 -7.41 13.38 8.50
N ALA A 124 -7.78 14.16 7.47
CA ALA A 124 -9.15 14.63 7.28
C ALA A 124 -10.19 13.51 7.12
N THR A 125 -9.77 12.27 6.87
CA THR A 125 -10.69 11.12 6.84
C THR A 125 -11.10 10.63 8.22
N ASN A 126 -10.34 10.96 9.28
CA ASN A 126 -10.48 10.42 10.63
C ASN A 126 -10.50 8.88 10.68
N ALA A 127 -9.95 8.22 9.67
CA ALA A 127 -10.01 6.76 9.53
C ALA A 127 -8.84 6.03 10.22
N PHE A 128 -7.82 6.78 10.64
CA PHE A 128 -6.61 6.29 11.30
C PHE A 128 -6.28 7.14 12.52
N GLU A 129 -5.43 6.62 13.40
CA GLU A 129 -4.89 7.39 14.53
C GLU A 129 -4.13 8.63 14.03
N THR A 130 -4.33 9.75 14.71
CA THR A 130 -3.69 11.03 14.41
C THR A 130 -2.93 11.56 15.64
N PRO A 131 -1.78 12.23 15.46
CA PRO A 131 -1.13 12.52 14.17
C PRO A 131 -0.50 11.28 13.54
N ILE A 132 -0.32 11.31 12.22
CA ILE A 132 0.38 10.24 11.50
C ILE A 132 1.79 10.07 12.09
N ALA A 133 2.09 8.86 12.56
CA ALA A 133 3.41 8.54 13.11
C ALA A 133 4.44 8.36 11.99
N PHE A 134 5.55 9.10 12.09
CA PHE A 134 6.72 8.87 11.26
C PHE A 134 7.55 7.73 11.88
N ASP A 135 7.81 6.70 11.08
CA ASP A 135 8.84 5.74 11.44
C ASP A 135 10.19 6.40 11.13
N GLU A 136 11.05 6.57 12.13
CA GLU A 136 12.42 7.08 11.94
C GLU A 136 13.44 5.93 11.83
N SER A 137 13.02 4.70 12.17
CA SER A 137 13.91 3.54 12.22
C SER A 137 14.30 3.04 10.83
N TRP A 138 13.56 3.42 9.77
CA TRP A 138 13.91 3.05 8.39
C TRP A 138 15.32 3.49 7.99
N ALA A 139 15.81 4.61 8.53
CA ALA A 139 17.15 5.14 8.25
C ALA A 139 18.27 4.19 8.74
N THR A 140 17.93 3.23 9.59
CA THR A 140 18.86 2.25 10.16
C THR A 140 18.73 0.85 9.51
N LEU A 141 17.76 0.66 8.62
CA LEU A 141 17.59 -0.62 7.92
C LEU A 141 18.72 -0.82 6.89
N PRO A 142 19.26 -2.05 6.75
CA PRO A 142 20.27 -2.34 5.76
C PRO A 142 19.73 -2.08 4.35
N LEU A 143 20.52 -1.35 3.54
CA LEU A 143 20.18 -0.95 2.17
C LEU A 143 19.94 -2.12 1.21
N PHE A 144 20.33 -3.34 1.61
CA PHE A 144 20.08 -4.57 0.88
C PHE A 144 19.62 -5.64 1.89
N PRO A 145 18.46 -6.28 1.66
CA PRO A 145 18.07 -7.44 2.43
C PRO A 145 18.99 -8.62 2.06
N HIS A 146 19.33 -9.44 3.06
CA HIS A 146 20.15 -10.64 2.88
C HIS A 146 19.45 -11.74 2.08
#